data_AF-W4FZN6-F1
#
_entry.id   AF-W4FZN6-F1
#
_cell.length_a   1.000
_cell.length_b   1.000
_cell.length_c   1.000
_cell.angle_alpha   90.00
_cell.angle_beta   90.00
_cell.angle_gamma   90.00
#
_symmetry.space_group_name_H-M   'P 1'
#
loop_
_entity.id
_entity.type
_entity.pdbx_description
1 polymer ?
#
loop_
_entity_poly.entity_id
_entity_poly.type
_entity_poly.pdbx_seq_one_letter_code
_entity_poly.pdbx_strand_id
1 'polypeptide(L)'
;MLESKIGENGLGQSQDRQQPTDGTTQSQFSINVREHFCIALAIATWGPLLTDPLGLNTVHVEILTDNTSALAWSTSLVSSNSYSQELNRWFGLHQAMHQLHVSSRYIQGVLNTNPDPGSRALREP
;
A
#
# COMPACT_ATOMS: atom_id res chain seq x y z
N MET A 1 61.56 -5.36 35.17
CA MET A 1 62.16 -4.04 34.89
C MET A 1 61.29 -3.41 33.81
N LEU A 2 60.07 -2.96 34.14
CA LEU A 2 59.74 -1.61 34.61
C LEU A 2 60.53 -0.55 33.84
N GLU A 3 59.86 0.12 32.90
CA GLU A 3 59.87 1.58 32.73
C GLU A 3 58.58 1.98 31.98
N SER A 4 57.80 2.83 32.63
CA SER A 4 56.66 3.52 32.07
C SER A 4 57.14 4.74 31.28
N LYS A 5 56.49 5.07 30.16
CA LYS A 5 56.32 6.47 29.76
C LYS A 5 54.91 6.69 29.24
N ILE A 6 54.16 7.40 30.08
CA ILE A 6 52.92 8.09 29.76
C ILE A 6 53.28 9.26 28.83
N GLY A 7 52.52 9.43 27.77
CA GLY A 7 52.52 10.60 26.90
C GLY A 7 51.12 10.78 26.33
N GLU A 8 50.30 11.56 27.03
CA GLU A 8 49.01 12.06 26.55
C GLU A 8 49.22 12.99 25.34
N ASN A 9 48.40 12.80 24.30
CA ASN A 9 47.59 13.83 23.63
C ASN A 9 47.24 13.43 22.20
N GLY A 10 45.95 13.27 21.95
CA GLY A 10 45.40 12.95 20.63
C GLY A 10 43.89 12.83 20.68
N LEU A 11 43.22 13.94 21.00
CA LEU A 11 41.78 14.15 20.85
C LEU A 11 41.35 13.90 19.39
N GLY A 12 40.23 13.19 19.22
CA GLY A 12 39.50 13.05 17.95
C GLY A 12 40.15 12.03 17.03
N GLN A 13 39.51 10.93 16.64
CA GLN A 13 38.18 10.91 16.06
C GLN A 13 37.53 9.58 16.43
N SER A 14 36.46 9.65 17.23
CA SER A 14 35.42 8.65 17.15
C SER A 14 34.98 8.64 15.69
N GLN A 15 35.32 7.59 14.94
CA GLN A 15 34.64 7.33 13.68
C GLN A 15 33.19 7.07 14.04
N ASP A 16 32.41 8.15 14.07
CA ASP A 16 30.98 8.10 13.91
C ASP A 16 30.75 7.25 12.67
N ARG A 17 30.32 6.02 12.91
CA ARG A 17 29.61 5.23 11.92
C ARG A 17 28.40 6.08 11.58
N GLN A 18 28.55 6.96 10.60
CA GLN A 18 27.46 7.59 9.90
C GLN A 18 26.67 6.43 9.30
N GLN A 19 25.65 5.99 10.03
CA GLN A 19 24.53 5.32 9.42
C GLN A 19 24.08 6.25 8.30
N PRO A 20 23.95 5.77 7.06
CA PRO A 20 23.30 6.56 6.04
C PRO A 20 21.86 6.74 6.52
N THR A 21 21.56 7.91 7.08
CA THR A 21 20.19 8.38 7.29
C THR A 21 19.68 8.82 5.92
N ASP A 22 19.53 7.86 5.00
CA ASP A 22 18.79 8.07 3.76
C ASP A 22 17.29 8.10 4.11
N GLY A 23 16.87 9.24 4.65
CA GLY A 23 15.99 10.15 3.93
C GLY A 23 14.63 9.68 3.42
N THR A 24 14.18 8.46 3.70
CA THR A 24 12.81 8.04 3.41
C THR A 24 12.39 6.94 4.36
N THR A 25 11.93 7.32 5.56
CA THR A 25 10.87 6.55 6.20
C THR A 25 9.73 6.50 5.18
N GLN A 26 9.61 5.40 4.43
CA GLN A 26 8.44 5.15 3.60
C GLN A 26 7.24 5.35 4.52
N SER A 27 6.46 6.41 4.26
CA SER A 27 5.22 6.62 5.00
C SER A 27 4.44 5.32 4.93
N GLN A 28 4.11 4.75 6.10
CA GLN A 28 3.33 3.52 6.15
C GLN A 28 2.00 3.69 5.41
N PHE A 29 1.51 4.92 5.29
CA PHE A 29 0.37 5.32 4.46
C PHE A 29 0.83 5.97 3.13
N SER A 30 1.44 5.14 2.27
CA SER A 30 1.95 5.57 0.97
C SER A 30 0.84 5.79 -0.07
N ILE A 31 1.19 6.37 -1.23
CA ILE A 31 0.26 6.48 -2.38
C ILE A 31 -0.34 5.12 -2.76
N ASN A 32 0.47 4.05 -2.76
CA ASN A 32 0.01 2.70 -3.06
C ASN A 32 -1.04 2.22 -2.05
N VAL A 33 -0.88 2.55 -0.77
CA VAL A 33 -1.88 2.22 0.27
C VAL A 33 -3.16 3.01 0.07
N ARG A 34 -3.08 4.29 -0.31
CA ARG A 34 -4.27 5.11 -0.61
C ARG A 34 -5.03 4.58 -1.82
N GLU A 35 -4.34 4.18 -2.87
CA GLU A 35 -4.99 3.60 -4.05
C GLU A 35 -5.62 2.24 -3.75
N HIS A 36 -4.93 1.40 -2.98
CA HIS A 36 -5.50 0.12 -2.51
C HIS A 36 -6.70 0.33 -1.58
N PHE A 37 -6.68 1.38 -0.76
CA PHE A 37 -7.82 1.80 0.05
C PHE A 37 -9.01 2.20 -0.82
N CYS A 38 -8.80 2.98 -1.88
CA CYS A 38 -9.87 3.35 -2.82
C CYS A 38 -10.52 2.12 -3.46
N ILE A 39 -9.72 1.12 -3.82
CA ILE A 39 -10.20 -0.16 -4.35
C ILE A 39 -11.06 -0.90 -3.30
N ALA A 40 -10.56 -1.02 -2.06
CA ALA A 40 -11.30 -1.68 -0.99
C ALA A 40 -12.62 -0.95 -0.67
N LEU A 41 -12.59 0.38 -0.62
CA LEU A 41 -13.75 1.22 -0.38
C LEU A 41 -14.80 1.09 -1.51
N ALA A 42 -14.35 1.02 -2.77
CA ALA A 42 -15.23 0.81 -3.91
C ALA A 42 -16.01 -0.51 -3.77
N ILE A 43 -15.31 -1.61 -3.46
CA ILE A 43 -15.96 -2.93 -3.25
C ILE A 43 -16.87 -2.91 -2.02
N ALA A 44 -16.47 -2.26 -0.92
CA ALA A 44 -17.32 -2.14 0.26
C ALA A 44 -18.62 -1.35 -0.02
N THR A 45 -18.53 -0.31 -0.85
CA THR A 45 -19.65 0.58 -1.16
C THR A 45 -20.60 -0.05 -2.18
N TRP A 46 -20.07 -0.63 -3.26
CA TRP A 46 -20.86 -1.18 -4.35
C TRP A 46 -21.12 -2.67 -4.24
N GLY A 47 -20.44 -3.40 -3.35
CA GLY A 47 -20.59 -4.85 -3.18
C GLY A 47 -22.04 -5.32 -3.04
N PRO A 48 -22.88 -4.69 -2.18
CA PRO A 48 -24.29 -5.03 -2.08
C PRO A 48 -25.12 -4.78 -3.35
N LEU A 49 -24.68 -3.86 -4.23
CA LEU A 49 -25.33 -3.57 -5.50
C LEU A 49 -24.84 -4.46 -6.64
N LEU A 50 -23.62 -4.99 -6.52
CA LEU A 50 -22.99 -5.86 -7.50
C LEU A 50 -23.34 -7.34 -7.29
N THR A 51 -23.78 -7.73 -6.09
CA THR A 51 -24.14 -9.12 -5.80
C THR A 51 -25.35 -9.58 -6.60
N ASP A 52 -25.42 -10.89 -6.88
CA ASP A 52 -26.61 -11.51 -7.47
C ASP A 52 -27.78 -11.40 -6.46
N PRO A 53 -28.90 -10.76 -6.82
CA PRO A 53 -30.06 -10.63 -5.93
C PRO A 53 -30.61 -11.97 -5.43
N LEU A 54 -30.41 -13.05 -6.20
CA LEU A 54 -30.84 -14.40 -5.83
C LEU A 54 -29.79 -15.16 -5.03
N GLY A 55 -28.55 -14.65 -4.95
CA GLY A 55 -27.42 -15.30 -4.28
C GLY A 55 -27.04 -16.66 -4.87
N LEU A 56 -27.37 -16.89 -6.14
CA LEU A 56 -27.15 -18.16 -6.82
C LEU A 56 -25.81 -18.20 -7.56
N ASN A 57 -25.28 -17.03 -7.93
CA ASN A 57 -24.08 -16.91 -8.73
C ASN A 57 -23.04 -16.01 -8.05
N THR A 58 -21.78 -16.38 -8.21
CA THR A 58 -20.67 -15.48 -7.90
C THR A 58 -20.50 -14.47 -9.02
N VAL A 59 -20.56 -13.17 -8.70
CA VAL A 59 -20.40 -12.11 -9.69
C VAL A 59 -18.92 -11.76 -9.86
N HIS A 60 -18.44 -11.77 -11.09
CA HIS A 60 -17.07 -11.38 -11.40
C HIS A 60 -16.95 -9.86 -11.58
N VAL A 61 -16.03 -9.24 -10.83
CA VAL A 61 -15.75 -7.80 -10.89
C VAL A 61 -14.28 -7.61 -11.31
N GLU A 62 -14.05 -6.82 -12.35
CA GLU A 62 -12.70 -6.45 -12.80
C GLU A 62 -12.36 -5.05 -12.27
N ILE A 63 -11.28 -4.92 -11.49
CA ILE A 63 -10.73 -3.64 -11.07
C ILE A 63 -9.74 -3.14 -12.11
N LEU A 64 -9.87 -1.87 -12.50
CA LEU A 64 -8.91 -1.20 -13.37
C LEU A 64 -8.05 -0.23 -12.55
N THR A 65 -6.73 -0.36 -12.64
CA THR A 65 -5.79 0.52 -11.93
C THR A 65 -4.54 0.76 -12.76
N ASP A 66 -3.96 1.95 -12.67
CA ASP A 66 -2.64 2.29 -13.21
C ASP A 66 -1.51 2.14 -12.18
N ASN A 67 -1.83 1.69 -10.97
CA ASN A 67 -0.83 1.42 -9.94
C ASN A 67 -0.54 -0.08 -9.85
N THR A 68 0.70 -0.42 -10.18
CA THR A 68 1.18 -1.80 -10.21
C THR A 68 1.25 -2.45 -8.83
N SER A 69 1.43 -1.67 -7.76
CA SER A 69 1.38 -2.19 -6.38
C SER A 69 -0.05 -2.51 -5.98
N ALA A 70 -0.99 -1.59 -6.25
CA ALA A 70 -2.41 -1.81 -6.00
C ALA A 70 -2.93 -3.03 -6.78
N LEU A 71 -2.55 -3.15 -8.06
CA LEU A 71 -2.81 -4.31 -8.91
C LEU A 71 -2.30 -5.62 -8.29
N ALA A 72 -1.05 -5.64 -7.85
CA ALA A 72 -0.44 -6.84 -7.26
C ALA A 72 -1.13 -7.23 -5.95
N TRP A 73 -1.46 -6.25 -5.11
CA TRP A 73 -2.07 -6.48 -3.80
C TRP A 73 -3.53 -6.91 -3.91
N SER A 74 -4.31 -6.34 -4.82
CA SER A 74 -5.70 -6.75 -5.05
C SER A 74 -5.80 -8.13 -5.71
N THR A 75 -4.84 -8.49 -6.56
CA THR A 75 -4.81 -9.81 -7.24
C THR A 75 -4.32 -10.92 -6.32
N SER A 76 -3.23 -10.68 -5.58
CA SER A 76 -2.58 -11.72 -4.76
C SER A 76 -3.02 -11.72 -3.30
N LEU A 77 -3.66 -10.65 -2.82
CA LEU A 77 -3.98 -10.41 -1.40
C LEU A 77 -2.76 -10.46 -0.48
N VAL A 78 -1.56 -10.23 -1.02
CA VAL A 78 -0.30 -10.23 -0.27
C VAL A 78 0.36 -8.86 -0.37
N SER A 79 0.82 -8.34 0.77
CA SER A 79 1.61 -7.11 0.86
C SER A 79 2.55 -7.15 2.06
N SER A 80 3.70 -6.51 1.97
CA SER A 80 4.62 -6.29 3.09
C SER A 80 4.21 -5.10 3.97
N ASN A 81 3.24 -4.28 3.50
CA ASN A 81 2.74 -3.13 4.24
C ASN A 81 1.57 -3.53 5.15
N SER A 82 1.65 -3.19 6.44
CA SER A 82 0.64 -3.55 7.46
C SER A 82 -0.76 -3.00 7.16
N TYR A 83 -0.87 -1.77 6.66
CA TYR A 83 -2.16 -1.19 6.25
C TYR A 83 -2.74 -1.93 5.06
N SER A 84 -1.92 -2.26 4.06
CA SER A 84 -2.39 -3.04 2.91
C SER A 84 -2.83 -4.45 3.30
N GLN A 85 -2.18 -5.09 4.27
CA GLN A 85 -2.63 -6.38 4.80
C GLN A 85 -4.01 -6.29 5.47
N GLU A 86 -4.26 -5.22 6.21
CA GLU A 86 -5.58 -4.98 6.80
C GLU A 86 -6.63 -4.76 5.72
N LEU A 87 -6.31 -3.95 4.71
CA LEU A 87 -7.18 -3.74 3.55
C LEU A 87 -7.44 -5.05 2.79
N ASN A 88 -6.47 -5.96 2.67
CA ASN A 88 -6.67 -7.28 2.06
C ASN A 88 -7.65 -8.14 2.86
N ARG A 89 -7.62 -8.06 4.20
CA ARG A 89 -8.59 -8.76 5.06
C ARG A 89 -10.00 -8.23 4.85
N TRP A 90 -10.17 -6.91 4.86
CA TRP A 90 -11.46 -6.26 4.56
C TRP A 90 -11.96 -6.60 3.16
N PHE A 91 -11.07 -6.54 2.18
CA PHE A 91 -11.39 -6.82 0.79
C PHE A 91 -11.81 -8.28 0.58
N GLY A 92 -11.11 -9.25 1.20
CA GLY A 92 -11.49 -10.65 1.19
C GLY A 92 -12.83 -10.92 1.89
N LEU A 93 -13.10 -10.24 3.00
CA LEU A 93 -14.38 -10.32 3.70
C LEU A 93 -15.54 -9.86 2.81
N HIS A 94 -15.41 -8.71 2.14
CA HIS A 94 -16.45 -8.21 1.25
C HIS A 94 -16.67 -9.11 0.02
N GLN A 95 -15.61 -9.71 -0.52
CA GLN A 95 -15.76 -10.72 -1.57
C GLN A 95 -16.61 -11.91 -1.11
N ALA A 96 -16.34 -12.42 0.09
CA ALA A 96 -17.12 -13.53 0.67
C ALA A 96 -18.56 -13.12 1.00
N MET A 97 -18.75 -11.95 1.63
CA MET A 97 -20.06 -11.45 2.03
C MET A 97 -21.01 -11.20 0.85
N HIS A 98 -20.47 -10.74 -0.27
CA HIS A 98 -21.26 -10.34 -1.44
C HIS A 98 -21.18 -11.36 -2.58
N GLN A 99 -20.59 -12.55 -2.34
CA GLN A 99 -20.35 -13.57 -3.37
C GLN A 99 -19.73 -12.96 -4.64
N LEU A 100 -18.64 -12.20 -4.46
CA LEU A 100 -17.91 -11.58 -5.56
C LEU A 100 -16.60 -12.31 -5.79
N HIS A 101 -16.26 -12.52 -7.05
CA HIS A 101 -14.91 -12.85 -7.46
C HIS A 101 -14.27 -11.61 -8.07
N VAL A 102 -13.22 -11.08 -7.45
CA VAL A 102 -12.60 -9.85 -7.92
C VAL A 102 -11.25 -10.16 -8.55
N SER A 103 -11.05 -9.66 -9.77
CA SER A 103 -9.75 -9.66 -10.46
C SER A 103 -9.27 -8.23 -10.69
N SER A 104 -8.03 -8.05 -11.14
CA SER A 104 -7.50 -6.72 -11.40
C SER A 104 -6.67 -6.69 -12.68
N ARG A 105 -6.77 -5.58 -13.42
CA ARG A 105 -6.08 -5.36 -14.68
C ARG A 105 -5.44 -3.98 -14.72
N TYR A 106 -4.21 -3.94 -15.23
CA TYR A 106 -3.49 -2.70 -15.44
C TYR A 106 -4.12 -1.88 -16.58
N ILE A 107 -4.29 -0.58 -16.35
CA ILE A 107 -4.59 0.41 -17.38
C ILE A 107 -3.53 1.50 -17.38
N GLN A 108 -3.31 2.16 -18.51
CA GLN A 108 -2.41 3.32 -18.55
C GLN A 108 -3.03 4.50 -17.78
N GLY A 109 -2.24 5.23 -16.99
CA GLY A 109 -2.74 6.36 -16.20
C GLY A 109 -3.39 7.49 -17.01
N VAL A 110 -3.02 7.63 -18.29
CA VAL A 110 -3.69 8.56 -19.23
C VAL A 110 -5.18 8.21 -19.46
N LEU A 111 -5.58 6.98 -19.18
CA LEU A 111 -6.96 6.50 -19.24
C LEU A 111 -7.65 6.56 -17.86
N ASN A 112 -6.92 6.84 -16.78
CA ASN A 112 -7.42 6.96 -15.41
C ASN A 112 -7.89 8.39 -15.08
N THR A 113 -8.59 9.03 -16.02
CA THR A 113 -8.85 10.49 -15.99
C THR A 113 -9.91 10.95 -14.99
N ASN A 114 -10.80 10.06 -14.53
CA ASN A 114 -11.82 10.40 -13.53
C ASN A 114 -11.38 10.09 -12.07
N PRO A 115 -10.75 8.93 -11.79
CA PRO A 115 -10.30 8.60 -10.43
C PRO A 115 -9.03 9.34 -9.98
N ASP A 116 -8.05 9.55 -10.87
CA ASP A 116 -6.77 10.18 -10.51
C ASP A 116 -6.95 11.61 -9.98
N PRO A 117 -7.71 12.51 -10.65
CA PRO A 117 -7.98 13.84 -10.10
C PRO A 117 -8.72 13.80 -8.76
N GLY A 118 -9.67 12.86 -8.59
CA GLY A 118 -10.45 12.72 -7.37
C GLY A 118 -9.60 12.31 -6.16
N SER A 119 -8.67 11.37 -6.34
CA SER A 119 -7.75 10.95 -5.27
C SER A 119 -6.70 12.01 -4.89
N ARG A 120 -6.46 13.00 -5.77
CA ARG A 120 -5.52 14.12 -5.56
C ARG A 120 -6.20 15.43 -5.16
N ALA A 121 -7.53 15.51 -5.23
CA ALA A 121 -8.28 16.75 -5.03
C ALA A 121 -8.21 17.27 -3.58
N LEU A 122 -7.83 16.44 -2.62
CA LEU A 122 -7.56 16.89 -1.25
C LEU A 122 -6.09 17.33 -1.15
N ARG A 123 -5.80 18.57 -1.56
CA ARG A 123 -4.72 19.33 -0.91
C ARG A 123 -5.26 19.75 0.46
N GLU A 124 -4.56 19.38 1.53
CA GLU A 124 -4.82 19.94 2.87
C GLU A 124 -4.82 21.48 2.80
N PRO A 125 -5.64 22.19 3.59
CA PRO A 125 -5.51 23.63 3.79
C PRO A 125 -4.16 24.00 4.40
#